data_AF-A0A2G2Z1H8-F1
#
_entry.id   AF-A0A2G2Z1H8-F1
#
_cell.length_a   1.000
_cell.length_b   1.000
_cell.length_c   1.000
_cell.angle_alpha   90.00
_cell.angle_beta   90.00
_cell.angle_gamma   90.00
#
_symmetry.space_group_name_H-M   'P 1'
#
loop_
_entity.id
_entity.type
_entity.pdbx_description
1 polymer ?
#
loop_
_entity_poly.entity_id
_entity_poly.type
_entity_poly.pdbx_seq_one_letter_code
_entity_poly.pdbx_strand_id
1 'polypeptide(L)'
;MGVVTVAELKPSISGKRSFHPSSSARHITDWPIYDVSSDLTIEVGSASFALHKFPLVLRSGRIRKLLLEANDTKVSRINLTGLPGGSDAFELAAKFCYGVNVEITISIVTLLRCAARFMEMTENVSEKNLEIRTEVFLKDTVFPNISNSISVLHHCETLLPVSEEVNLVSQLINTIANNAYKEQLTSGLSKLEYNFPPKPV
;
A
#
# COMPACT_ATOMS: atom_id res chain seq x y z
N MET A 1 7.09 74.43 2.15
CA MET A 1 6.49 73.12 2.44
C MET A 1 5.97 72.56 1.13
N GLY A 2 6.37 71.45 0.56
CA GLY A 2 7.44 70.48 0.77
C GLY A 2 7.44 69.63 -0.51
N VAL A 3 8.58 69.51 -1.18
CA VAL A 3 8.73 68.62 -2.34
C VAL A 3 8.96 67.22 -1.80
N VAL A 4 8.10 66.26 -2.14
CA VAL A 4 8.42 64.84 -2.00
C VAL A 4 7.89 64.09 -3.21
N THR A 5 8.84 63.71 -4.05
CA THR A 5 8.76 62.70 -5.10
C THR A 5 8.37 61.34 -4.50
N VAL A 6 7.38 60.67 -5.07
CA VAL A 6 7.15 59.24 -4.81
C VAL A 6 7.76 58.45 -5.96
N ALA A 7 8.83 57.73 -5.62
CA ALA A 7 9.54 56.83 -6.50
C ALA A 7 8.73 55.56 -6.77
N GLU A 8 8.72 55.11 -8.02
CA GLU A 8 8.29 53.77 -8.42
C GLU A 8 9.24 52.72 -7.84
N LEU A 9 8.71 51.79 -7.04
CA LEU A 9 9.41 50.61 -6.57
C LEU A 9 8.79 49.37 -7.25
N LYS A 10 9.52 48.80 -8.21
CA LYS A 10 9.34 47.40 -8.63
C LYS A 10 9.81 46.47 -7.52
N PRO A 11 9.10 45.36 -7.27
CA PRO A 11 9.75 44.14 -6.81
C PRO A 11 9.86 43.15 -7.98
N SER A 12 11.09 42.78 -8.25
CA SER A 12 11.53 41.69 -9.10
C SER A 12 11.75 40.41 -8.29
N ILE A 13 11.71 39.27 -8.99
CA ILE A 13 12.27 37.94 -8.67
C ILE A 13 11.34 36.95 -7.92
N SER A 14 10.69 36.12 -8.75
CA SER A 14 10.81 34.66 -8.80
C SER A 14 10.91 33.90 -7.47
N GLY A 15 9.76 33.48 -6.96
CA GLY A 15 9.62 32.24 -6.22
C GLY A 15 8.84 31.24 -7.07
N LYS A 16 9.51 30.25 -7.67
CA LYS A 16 8.85 29.06 -8.19
C LYS A 16 8.28 28.29 -7.00
N ARG A 17 7.06 28.64 -6.56
CA ARG A 17 6.24 27.64 -5.88
C ARG A 17 5.84 26.66 -6.96
N SER A 18 6.45 25.49 -6.93
CA SER A 18 5.86 24.31 -7.52
C SER A 18 4.43 24.24 -6.99
N PHE A 19 3.48 24.52 -7.87
CA PHE A 19 2.11 24.09 -7.66
C PHE A 19 2.20 22.57 -7.61
N HIS A 20 2.33 22.01 -6.41
CA HIS A 20 1.82 20.68 -6.16
C HIS A 20 0.33 20.78 -6.48
N PRO A 21 -0.20 20.07 -7.48
CA PRO A 21 -1.63 19.90 -7.56
C PRO A 21 -1.98 19.17 -6.27
N SER A 22 -2.63 19.85 -5.32
CA SER A 22 -3.37 19.13 -4.29
C SER A 22 -4.33 18.26 -5.05
N SER A 23 -4.22 16.94 -4.89
CA SER A 23 -5.15 15.95 -5.44
C SER A 23 -6.49 16.07 -4.69
N SER A 24 -7.12 17.22 -4.86
CA SER A 24 -8.37 17.62 -4.26
C SER A 24 -9.15 18.33 -5.34
N ALA A 25 -9.46 17.58 -6.40
CA ALA A 25 -10.69 17.68 -7.19
C ALA A 25 -10.56 16.81 -8.44
N ARG A 26 -11.49 15.85 -8.58
CA ARG A 26 -11.85 15.09 -9.78
C ARG A 26 -11.08 13.80 -10.05
N HIS A 27 -11.32 12.81 -9.20
CA HIS A 27 -11.78 11.53 -9.72
C HIS A 27 -13.20 11.31 -9.20
N ILE A 28 -14.18 11.56 -10.09
CA ILE A 28 -15.52 11.01 -9.93
C ILE A 28 -15.34 9.52 -10.23
N THR A 29 -15.18 8.73 -9.18
CA THR A 29 -15.53 7.31 -9.22
C THR A 29 -16.68 7.18 -8.25
N ASP A 30 -17.87 6.92 -8.79
CA ASP A 30 -19.11 6.63 -8.08
C ASP A 30 -18.94 5.39 -7.21
N TRP A 31 -18.29 5.59 -6.06
CA TRP A 31 -17.97 4.58 -5.08
C TRP A 31 -18.45 5.05 -3.71
N PRO A 32 -19.21 4.24 -2.95
CA PRO A 32 -19.69 2.89 -3.26
C PRO A 32 -20.84 2.85 -4.30
N ILE A 33 -20.91 1.78 -5.10
CA ILE A 33 -21.85 1.60 -6.25
C ILE A 33 -23.31 1.33 -5.80
N TYR A 34 -23.63 1.37 -4.50
CA TYR A 34 -24.99 1.10 -4.04
C TYR A 34 -25.83 2.38 -4.09
N ASP A 35 -26.98 2.32 -4.77
CA ASP A 35 -28.03 3.36 -4.78
C ASP A 35 -28.83 3.39 -3.46
N VAL A 36 -28.11 3.23 -2.34
CA VAL A 36 -28.65 3.10 -0.99
C VAL A 36 -27.82 3.97 -0.05
N SER A 37 -28.48 4.54 0.97
CA SER A 37 -27.80 5.34 1.99
C SER A 37 -26.76 4.50 2.75
N SER A 38 -25.55 5.05 2.90
CA SER A 38 -24.51 4.48 3.77
C SER A 38 -24.98 4.36 5.22
N ASP A 39 -24.60 3.28 5.90
CA ASP A 39 -24.90 3.01 7.32
C ASP A 39 -23.65 3.06 8.23
N LEU A 40 -22.47 3.37 7.64
CA LEU A 40 -21.20 3.49 8.33
C LEU A 40 -20.32 4.58 7.73
N THR A 41 -19.65 5.35 8.58
CA THR A 41 -18.60 6.28 8.22
C THR A 41 -17.27 5.78 8.79
N ILE A 42 -16.27 5.61 7.94
CA ILE A 42 -14.90 5.31 8.38
C ILE A 42 -14.04 6.57 8.25
N GLU A 43 -13.34 6.95 9.30
CA GLU A 43 -12.34 8.01 9.27
C GLU A 43 -10.93 7.42 9.26
N VAL A 44 -10.09 7.93 8.36
CA VAL A 44 -8.66 7.61 8.28
C VAL A 44 -7.88 8.89 8.08
N GLY A 45 -7.24 9.38 9.15
CA GLY A 45 -6.59 10.68 9.13
C GLY A 45 -7.59 11.81 8.87
N SER A 46 -7.40 12.58 7.81
CA SER A 46 -8.33 13.65 7.38
C SER A 46 -9.42 13.18 6.41
N ALA A 47 -9.38 11.92 5.94
CA ALA A 47 -10.34 11.38 5.01
C ALA A 47 -11.53 10.72 5.74
N SER A 48 -12.71 10.80 5.14
CA SER A 48 -13.95 10.21 5.64
C SER A 48 -14.65 9.45 4.51
N PHE A 49 -15.03 8.22 4.78
CA PHE A 49 -15.64 7.31 3.80
C PHE A 49 -17.04 6.90 4.25
N ALA A 50 -18.05 7.29 3.49
CA ALA A 50 -19.42 6.82 3.67
C ALA A 50 -19.58 5.45 2.99
N LEU A 51 -19.79 4.40 3.80
CA LEU A 51 -19.72 3.00 3.40
C LEU A 51 -20.86 2.19 4.03
N HIS A 52 -20.91 0.91 3.68
CA HIS A 52 -21.86 -0.07 4.18
C HIS A 52 -21.15 -1.03 5.15
N LYS A 53 -21.78 -1.33 6.29
CA LYS A 53 -21.27 -2.26 7.31
C LYS A 53 -21.01 -3.63 6.71
N PHE A 54 -21.97 -4.17 5.95
CA PHE A 54 -21.98 -5.56 5.51
C PHE A 54 -20.75 -5.96 4.66
N PRO A 55 -20.38 -5.24 3.57
CA PRO A 55 -19.18 -5.57 2.80
C PRO A 55 -17.90 -5.59 3.64
N LEU A 56 -17.76 -4.64 4.58
CA LEU A 56 -16.56 -4.51 5.41
C LEU A 56 -16.48 -5.62 6.47
N VAL A 57 -17.58 -5.91 7.18
CA VAL A 57 -17.64 -6.93 8.24
C VAL A 57 -17.34 -8.33 7.70
N LEU A 58 -17.72 -8.61 6.46
CA LEU A 58 -17.44 -9.90 5.81
C LEU A 58 -15.96 -10.14 5.53
N ARG A 59 -15.14 -9.08 5.45
CA ARG A 59 -13.74 -9.19 5.00
C ARG A 59 -12.72 -8.65 5.99
N SER A 60 -13.09 -7.75 6.90
CA SER A 60 -12.22 -7.19 7.94
C SER A 60 -12.61 -7.68 9.34
N GLY A 61 -11.71 -8.43 9.97
CA GLY A 61 -11.86 -8.86 11.37
C GLY A 61 -11.89 -7.69 12.34
N ARG A 62 -11.07 -6.66 12.10
CA ARG A 62 -11.01 -5.47 12.93
C ARG A 62 -12.31 -4.67 12.90
N ILE A 63 -12.87 -4.41 11.71
CA ILE A 63 -14.15 -3.69 11.59
C ILE A 63 -15.27 -4.50 12.25
N ARG A 64 -15.30 -5.82 12.03
CA ARG A 64 -16.26 -6.71 12.71
C ARG A 64 -16.18 -6.57 14.23
N LYS A 65 -14.98 -6.63 14.80
CA LYS A 65 -14.76 -6.49 16.24
C LYS A 65 -15.20 -5.13 16.78
N LEU A 66 -14.80 -4.04 16.12
CA LEU A 66 -15.15 -2.68 16.54
C LEU A 66 -16.67 -2.42 16.53
N LEU A 67 -17.40 -2.99 15.56
CA LEU A 67 -18.86 -2.90 15.51
C LEU A 67 -19.55 -3.73 16.60
N LEU A 68 -19.00 -4.91 16.93
CA LEU A 68 -19.54 -5.75 18.01
C LEU A 68 -19.34 -5.11 19.39
N GLU A 69 -18.16 -4.55 19.67
CA GLU A 69 -17.85 -3.86 20.93
C GLU A 69 -18.72 -2.60 21.16
N ALA A 70 -19.24 -2.04 20.08
CA ALA A 70 -20.07 -0.83 20.07
C ALA A 70 -21.56 -1.05 20.43
N ASN A 71 -22.02 -2.27 20.72
CA ASN A 71 -23.43 -2.59 20.97
C ASN A 71 -24.40 -2.12 19.84
N ASP A 72 -23.94 -2.30 18.60
CA ASP A 72 -24.60 -2.47 17.29
C ASP A 72 -25.86 -1.68 16.86
N THR A 73 -26.33 -0.63 17.55
CA THR A 73 -27.48 0.17 17.05
C THR A 73 -27.20 1.65 16.80
N LYS A 74 -26.10 2.21 17.30
CA LYS A 74 -25.81 3.66 17.16
C LYS A 74 -24.45 4.00 16.56
N VAL A 75 -23.53 3.05 16.44
CA VAL A 75 -22.23 3.35 15.85
C VAL A 75 -22.34 3.36 14.33
N SER A 76 -22.37 4.59 13.83
CA SER A 76 -22.29 4.95 12.42
C SER A 76 -20.93 5.56 12.07
N ARG A 77 -19.97 5.62 13.01
CA ARG A 77 -18.64 6.22 12.79
C ARG A 77 -17.55 5.42 13.49
N ILE A 78 -16.52 5.03 12.75
CA ILE A 78 -15.31 4.35 13.26
C ILE A 78 -14.09 5.14 12.81
N ASN A 79 -13.15 5.36 13.72
CA ASN A 79 -11.86 5.96 13.41
C ASN A 79 -10.76 4.88 13.38
N LEU A 80 -10.07 4.77 12.25
CA LEU A 80 -8.93 3.86 12.07
C LEU A 80 -7.61 4.61 12.23
N THR A 81 -7.37 5.09 13.45
CA THR A 81 -6.11 5.79 13.78
C THR A 81 -4.93 4.85 13.60
N GLY A 82 -3.87 5.32 12.93
CA GLY A 82 -2.63 4.57 12.74
C GLY A 82 -2.67 3.50 11.64
N LEU A 83 -3.66 3.53 10.73
CA LEU A 83 -3.67 2.62 9.58
C LEU A 83 -2.44 2.88 8.69
N PRO A 84 -1.57 1.87 8.47
CA PRO A 84 -0.37 2.03 7.66
C PRO A 84 -0.74 2.36 6.22
N GLY A 85 -0.16 3.43 5.68
CA GLY A 85 -0.50 3.92 4.35
C GLY A 85 -1.74 4.81 4.27
N GLY A 86 -2.40 5.10 5.40
CA GLY A 86 -3.45 6.09 5.49
C GLY A 86 -4.68 5.81 4.61
N SER A 87 -5.33 6.90 4.17
CA SER A 87 -6.58 6.85 3.40
C SER A 87 -6.47 6.03 2.13
N ASP A 88 -5.32 6.11 1.44
CA ASP A 88 -5.11 5.48 0.14
C ASP A 88 -5.08 3.94 0.26
N ALA A 89 -4.41 3.45 1.31
CA ALA A 89 -4.40 2.03 1.64
C ALA A 89 -5.78 1.52 2.04
N PHE A 90 -6.51 2.31 2.84
CA PHE A 90 -7.87 1.98 3.24
C PHE A 90 -8.82 1.94 2.04
N GLU A 91 -8.73 2.90 1.12
CA GLU A 91 -9.59 2.94 -0.07
C GLU A 91 -9.44 1.67 -0.91
N LEU A 92 -8.22 1.22 -1.16
CA LEU A 92 -7.95 -0.02 -1.90
C LEU A 92 -8.50 -1.24 -1.15
N ALA A 93 -8.29 -1.31 0.16
CA ALA A 93 -8.79 -2.43 0.94
C ALA A 93 -10.32 -2.42 1.06
N ALA A 94 -10.96 -1.25 1.11
CA ALA A 94 -12.41 -1.10 1.07
C ALA A 94 -12.96 -1.51 -0.30
N LYS A 95 -12.34 -1.11 -1.41
CA LYS A 95 -12.68 -1.60 -2.76
C LYS A 95 -12.66 -3.14 -2.81
N PHE A 96 -11.63 -3.76 -2.26
CA PHE A 96 -11.55 -5.21 -2.13
C PHE A 96 -12.72 -5.80 -1.33
N CYS A 97 -13.09 -5.20 -0.19
CA CYS A 97 -14.19 -5.68 0.67
C CYS A 97 -15.54 -5.76 -0.08
N TYR A 98 -15.74 -4.85 -1.02
CA TYR A 98 -16.93 -4.77 -1.87
C TYR A 98 -16.82 -5.60 -3.15
N GLY A 99 -15.76 -6.38 -3.31
CA GLY A 99 -15.57 -7.26 -4.46
C GLY A 99 -15.04 -6.57 -5.73
N VAL A 100 -14.58 -5.32 -5.64
CA VAL A 100 -13.84 -4.69 -6.74
C VAL A 100 -12.52 -5.42 -6.90
N ASN A 101 -12.17 -5.72 -8.15
CA ASN A 101 -10.89 -6.35 -8.46
C ASN A 101 -9.75 -5.35 -8.27
N VAL A 102 -9.06 -5.46 -7.13
CA VAL A 102 -7.84 -4.71 -6.84
C VAL A 102 -6.66 -5.49 -7.40
N GLU A 103 -6.05 -4.98 -8.46
CA GLU A 103 -4.83 -5.54 -9.04
C GLU A 103 -3.65 -5.29 -8.10
N ILE A 104 -3.00 -6.37 -7.64
CA ILE A 104 -1.80 -6.27 -6.80
C ILE A 104 -0.59 -6.08 -7.70
N THR A 105 0.15 -5.00 -7.48
CA THR A 105 1.36 -4.65 -8.24
C THR A 105 2.55 -4.43 -7.30
N ILE A 106 3.77 -4.33 -7.86
CA ILE A 106 5.00 -4.05 -7.11
C ILE A 106 4.90 -2.74 -6.30
N SER A 107 4.23 -1.72 -6.85
CA SER A 107 4.15 -0.40 -6.20
C SER A 107 3.18 -0.35 -5.03
N ILE A 108 2.20 -1.26 -4.96
CA ILE A 108 1.16 -1.24 -3.92
C ILE A 108 1.13 -2.47 -3.02
N VAL A 109 1.88 -3.54 -3.32
CA VAL A 109 1.84 -4.78 -2.53
C VAL A 109 2.20 -4.57 -1.07
N THR A 110 3.22 -3.75 -0.77
CA THR A 110 3.63 -3.45 0.61
C THR A 110 2.52 -2.73 1.36
N LEU A 111 1.89 -1.76 0.70
CA LEU A 111 0.76 -0.99 1.22
C LEU A 111 -0.41 -1.91 1.58
N LEU A 112 -0.81 -2.77 0.64
CA LEU A 112 -1.90 -3.72 0.83
C LEU A 112 -1.57 -4.77 1.90
N ARG A 113 -0.33 -5.27 1.97
CA ARG A 113 0.09 -6.27 2.98
C ARG A 113 -0.03 -5.70 4.39
N CYS A 114 0.43 -4.46 4.59
CA CYS A 114 0.38 -3.79 5.90
C CYS A 114 -1.07 -3.42 6.28
N ALA A 115 -1.85 -2.89 5.34
CA ALA A 115 -3.26 -2.56 5.58
C ALA A 115 -4.11 -3.80 5.86
N ALA A 116 -3.90 -4.89 5.10
CA ALA A 116 -4.58 -6.17 5.31
C ALA A 116 -4.27 -6.75 6.69
N ARG A 117 -3.01 -6.66 7.15
CA ARG A 117 -2.63 -7.05 8.51
C ARG A 117 -3.35 -6.19 9.54
N PHE A 118 -3.28 -4.87 9.41
CA PHE A 118 -3.90 -3.92 10.35
C PHE A 118 -5.41 -4.14 10.45
N MET A 119 -6.08 -4.34 9.32
CA MET A 119 -7.54 -4.56 9.26
C MET A 119 -7.96 -6.00 9.53
N GLU A 120 -7.01 -6.90 9.82
CA GLU A 120 -7.25 -8.32 10.10
C GLU A 120 -8.02 -9.00 8.96
N MET A 121 -7.59 -8.77 7.72
CA MET A 121 -8.18 -9.34 6.50
C MET A 121 -7.57 -10.72 6.21
N THR A 122 -7.79 -11.65 7.13
CA THR A 122 -7.17 -13.00 7.12
C THR A 122 -8.12 -14.05 6.54
N GLU A 123 -7.62 -15.26 6.28
CA GLU A 123 -8.43 -16.39 5.82
C GLU A 123 -9.43 -16.89 6.86
N ASN A 124 -9.20 -16.62 8.14
CA ASN A 124 -10.16 -16.93 9.21
C ASN A 124 -11.44 -16.07 9.12
N VAL A 125 -11.36 -14.92 8.44
CA VAL A 125 -12.50 -14.02 8.25
C VAL A 125 -13.24 -14.36 6.96
N SER A 126 -12.51 -14.65 5.89
CA SER A 126 -13.08 -14.97 4.58
C SER A 126 -12.06 -15.67 3.69
N GLU A 127 -12.48 -16.61 2.85
CA GLU A 127 -11.58 -17.29 1.93
C GLU A 127 -10.92 -16.34 0.93
N LYS A 128 -9.65 -16.61 0.60
CA LYS A 128 -8.83 -15.84 -0.36
C LYS A 128 -8.84 -14.34 -0.05
N ASN A 129 -8.76 -13.99 1.23
CA ASN A 129 -8.77 -12.61 1.68
C ASN A 129 -7.50 -11.84 1.26
N LEU A 130 -7.49 -10.52 1.50
CA LEU A 130 -6.44 -9.65 0.99
C LEU A 130 -5.04 -10.03 1.49
N GLU A 131 -4.91 -10.46 2.75
CA GLU A 131 -3.63 -10.87 3.32
C GLU A 131 -2.97 -11.98 2.51
N ILE A 132 -3.64 -13.13 2.34
CA ILE A 132 -3.09 -14.27 1.61
C ILE A 132 -2.82 -13.92 0.14
N ARG A 133 -3.62 -13.07 -0.49
CA ARG A 133 -3.39 -12.64 -1.88
C ARG A 133 -2.10 -11.83 -2.03
N THR A 134 -1.81 -10.95 -1.07
CA THR A 134 -0.53 -10.22 -1.06
C THR A 134 0.65 -11.14 -0.79
N GLU A 135 0.51 -12.14 0.08
CA GLU A 135 1.56 -13.13 0.34
C GLU A 135 1.89 -13.98 -0.88
N VAL A 136 0.86 -14.44 -1.60
CA VAL A 136 1.04 -15.19 -2.85
C VAL A 136 1.76 -14.33 -3.90
N PHE A 137 1.35 -13.08 -4.08
CA PHE A 137 2.02 -12.17 -5.02
C PHE A 137 3.49 -11.93 -4.65
N LEU A 138 3.78 -11.71 -3.36
CA LEU A 138 5.15 -11.56 -2.86
C LEU A 138 5.98 -12.80 -3.18
N LYS A 139 5.44 -13.99 -2.90
CA LYS A 139 6.13 -15.26 -3.13
C LYS A 139 6.38 -15.54 -4.61
N ASP A 140 5.41 -15.29 -5.47
CA ASP A 140 5.46 -15.73 -6.86
C ASP A 140 6.12 -14.69 -7.78
N THR A 141 6.00 -13.40 -7.47
CA THR A 141 6.44 -12.30 -8.35
C THR A 141 7.61 -11.50 -7.77
N VAL A 142 7.63 -11.29 -6.45
CA VAL A 142 8.63 -10.41 -5.81
C VAL A 142 9.88 -11.19 -5.46
N PHE A 143 9.73 -12.25 -4.66
CA PHE A 143 10.85 -12.98 -4.11
C PHE A 143 11.75 -13.67 -5.16
N PRO A 144 11.26 -14.13 -6.31
CA PRO A 144 12.14 -14.72 -7.33
C PRO A 144 13.00 -13.69 -8.09
N ASN A 145 12.72 -12.38 -7.95
CA ASN A 145 13.37 -11.33 -8.72
C ASN A 145 14.02 -10.29 -7.80
N ILE A 146 15.34 -10.12 -7.91
CA ILE A 146 16.11 -9.20 -7.05
C ILE A 146 15.66 -7.74 -7.23
N SER A 147 15.44 -7.29 -8.47
CA SER A 147 15.01 -5.92 -8.76
C SER A 147 13.64 -5.60 -8.16
N ASN A 148 12.69 -6.54 -8.29
CA ASN A 148 11.39 -6.43 -7.65
C ASN A 148 11.52 -6.40 -6.12
N SER A 149 12.34 -7.29 -5.55
CA SER A 149 12.56 -7.35 -4.10
C SER A 149 13.16 -6.06 -3.55
N ILE A 150 14.14 -5.46 -4.23
CA ILE A 150 14.71 -4.15 -3.86
C ILE A 150 13.64 -3.05 -3.94
N SER A 151 12.85 -3.06 -5.01
CA SER A 151 11.78 -2.08 -5.18
C SER A 151 10.76 -2.16 -4.04
N VAL A 152 10.29 -3.36 -3.69
CA VAL A 152 9.35 -3.57 -2.56
C VAL A 152 9.99 -3.19 -1.22
N LEU A 153 11.27 -3.48 -1.02
CA LEU A 153 12.00 -3.11 0.19
C LEU A 153 12.05 -1.59 0.40
N HIS A 154 12.28 -0.82 -0.67
CA HIS A 154 12.22 0.64 -0.59
C HIS A 154 10.83 1.14 -0.18
N HIS A 155 9.75 0.52 -0.66
CA HIS A 155 8.40 0.90 -0.24
C HIS A 155 8.12 0.60 1.25
N CYS A 156 8.78 -0.40 1.84
CA CYS A 156 8.65 -0.71 3.27
C CYS A 156 9.07 0.45 4.18
N GLU A 157 10.05 1.26 3.77
CA GLU A 157 10.56 2.38 4.59
C GLU A 157 9.44 3.36 4.98
N THR A 158 8.49 3.60 4.07
CA THR A 158 7.35 4.51 4.30
C THR A 158 6.27 3.93 5.21
N LEU A 159 6.37 2.64 5.58
CA LEU A 159 5.36 1.88 6.29
C LEU A 159 5.88 1.27 7.61
N LEU A 160 7.06 1.70 8.06
CA LEU A 160 7.59 1.33 9.36
C LEU A 160 6.73 1.93 10.49
N PRO A 161 6.57 1.22 11.63
CA PRO A 161 7.18 -0.09 11.95
C PRO A 161 6.39 -1.29 11.41
N VAL A 162 5.20 -1.09 10.85
CA VAL A 162 4.27 -2.19 10.51
C VAL A 162 4.86 -3.16 9.50
N SER A 163 5.60 -2.67 8.51
CA SER A 163 6.28 -3.54 7.53
C SER A 163 7.30 -4.50 8.16
N GLU A 164 7.88 -4.13 9.29
CA GLU A 164 8.79 -4.97 10.07
C GLU A 164 8.02 -5.96 10.94
N GLU A 165 6.92 -5.53 11.56
CA GLU A 165 6.03 -6.39 12.37
C GLU A 165 5.39 -7.52 11.54
N VAL A 166 5.15 -7.30 10.25
CA VAL A 166 4.71 -8.35 9.31
C VAL A 166 5.86 -9.19 8.75
N ASN A 167 7.09 -8.99 9.24
CA ASN A 167 8.31 -9.69 8.83
C ASN A 167 8.68 -9.53 7.34
N LEU A 168 8.13 -8.52 6.65
CA LEU A 168 8.35 -8.33 5.22
C LEU A 168 9.77 -7.83 4.92
N VAL A 169 10.28 -6.90 5.73
CA VAL A 169 11.63 -6.35 5.59
C VAL A 169 12.70 -7.45 5.65
N SER A 170 12.65 -8.29 6.70
CA SER A 170 13.59 -9.40 6.88
C SER A 170 13.50 -10.43 5.75
N GLN A 171 12.28 -10.78 5.32
CA GLN A 171 12.09 -11.69 4.19
C GLN A 171 12.73 -11.17 2.89
N LEU A 172 12.56 -9.87 2.60
CA LEU A 172 13.12 -9.25 1.40
C LEU A 172 14.65 -9.24 1.45
N ILE A 173 15.26 -8.85 2.58
CA ILE A 173 16.71 -8.84 2.75
C ILE A 173 17.29 -10.25 2.54
N ASN A 174 16.72 -11.25 3.21
CA ASN A 174 17.15 -12.65 3.07
C ASN A 174 17.00 -13.15 1.64
N THR A 175 15.91 -12.79 0.98
CA THR A 175 15.64 -13.16 -0.41
C THR A 175 16.65 -12.53 -1.37
N ILE A 176 16.94 -11.24 -1.22
CA ILE A 176 17.95 -10.54 -2.01
C ILE A 176 19.31 -11.21 -1.85
N ALA A 177 19.73 -11.46 -0.61
CA ALA A 177 21.01 -12.13 -0.31
C ALA A 177 21.09 -13.53 -0.95
N ASN A 178 20.04 -14.34 -0.80
CA ASN A 178 19.99 -15.69 -1.34
C ASN A 178 20.01 -15.70 -2.87
N ASN A 179 19.30 -14.79 -3.51
CA ASN A 179 19.26 -14.73 -4.98
C ASN A 179 20.57 -14.20 -5.54
N ALA A 180 21.18 -13.18 -4.92
CA ALA A 180 22.50 -12.69 -5.32
C ALA A 180 23.57 -13.79 -5.22
N TYR A 181 23.53 -14.58 -4.14
CA TYR A 181 24.41 -15.74 -3.99
C TYR A 181 24.18 -16.80 -5.09
N LYS A 182 22.93 -17.13 -5.40
CA LYS A 182 22.58 -18.08 -6.48
C LYS A 182 23.07 -17.59 -7.84
N GLU A 183 22.87 -16.31 -8.18
CA GLU A 183 23.34 -15.72 -9.44
C GLU A 183 24.87 -15.74 -9.56
N GLN A 184 25.59 -15.53 -8.45
CA GLN A 184 27.05 -15.66 -8.45
C GLN A 184 27.51 -17.10 -8.68
N LEU A 185 26.85 -18.07 -8.05
CA LEU A 185 27.16 -19.50 -8.25
C LEU A 185 26.91 -19.95 -9.68
N THR A 186 25.77 -19.57 -10.28
CA THR A 186 25.46 -19.95 -11.67
C THR A 186 26.44 -19.30 -12.65
N SER A 187 26.81 -18.04 -12.43
CA SER A 187 27.84 -17.37 -13.22
C SER A 187 29.21 -18.06 -13.07
N GLY A 188 29.60 -18.42 -11.84
CA GLY A 188 30.85 -19.13 -11.56
C GLY A 188 30.92 -20.50 -12.22
N LEU A 189 29.85 -21.30 -12.14
CA LEU A 189 29.77 -22.62 -12.77
C LEU A 189 29.82 -22.52 -14.30
N SER A 190 29.10 -21.58 -14.91
CA SER A 190 29.15 -21.38 -16.36
C SER A 190 30.56 -21.10 -16.85
N LYS A 191 31.37 -20.32 -16.10
CA LYS A 191 32.76 -20.04 -16.43
C LYS A 191 33.67 -21.27 -16.35
N LEU A 192 33.34 -22.27 -15.53
CA LEU A 192 34.11 -23.51 -15.41
C LEU A 192 33.82 -24.47 -16.57
N GLU A 193 32.56 -24.57 -17.03
CA GLU A 193 32.16 -25.46 -18.12
C GLU A 193 32.82 -25.09 -19.47
N TYR A 194 33.01 -23.80 -19.75
CA TYR A 194 33.71 -23.34 -20.96
C TYR A 194 35.22 -23.62 -20.97
N ASN A 195 35.82 -24.00 -19.84
CA ASN A 195 37.27 -24.23 -19.74
C ASN A 195 37.69 -25.69 -19.93
N PHE A 196 36.77 -26.61 -20.21
CA PHE A 196 37.14 -27.99 -20.55
C PHE A 196 37.53 -28.09 -22.03
N PRO A 197 38.77 -28.50 -22.37
CA PRO A 197 39.17 -28.68 -23.76
C PRO A 197 38.33 -29.81 -24.40
N PRO A 198 37.96 -29.69 -25.69
CA PRO A 198 37.23 -30.74 -26.38
C PRO A 198 38.05 -32.03 -26.38
N LYS A 199 37.40 -33.16 -26.11
CA LYS A 199 38.05 -34.48 -26.16
C LYS A 199 38.62 -34.71 -27.56
N PRO A 200 39.89 -35.13 -27.69
CA PRO A 200 40.44 -35.45 -29.01
C PRO A 200 39.67 -36.64 -29.61
N VAL A 201 39.28 -36.48 -30.88
CA VAL A 201 38.58 -37.45 -31.73
C VAL A 201 39.54 -38.56 -32.14
#